data_AF-A0A517RM82-F1
#
_entry.id   AF-A0A517RM82-F1
#
_cell.length_a   1.000
_cell.length_b   1.000
_cell.length_c   1.000
_cell.angle_alpha   90.00
_cell.angle_beta   90.00
_cell.angle_gamma   90.00
#
_symmetry.space_group_name_H-M   'P 1'
#
loop_
_entity.id
_entity.type
_entity.pdbx_description
1 polymer ?
#
loop_
_entity_poly.entity_id
_entity_poly.type
_entity_poly.pdbx_seq_one_letter_code
_entity_poly.pdbx_strand_id
1 'polypeptide(L)'
;MQLITRRENTSFYESFSDLIFCTLVLFIILVMILSLSVNEQVESYAEEQQAITEKLKAQKAELALLKRQASEERQRLSSMLGGTRFTSHFGDTYLYIVCDTVSDPPRYWPVPSTYFDDASTSFINETDEDQKKRLRTIRADILELTENNRSYRAEELGLIVRSFSFYETGELDKNFKSIGVDLKQTDAGLRIDSVYPSSAAEEAGLETGDVITHIQGIPLRQNGLKILTTEKNKTGPEEKVMLSVISKNQELRSVICKPKYAQEISRVKEVTRGSFNVLVNGFVDIDGNAKDTSDIIGAIKSKRPDLQRNQNETEIAKLIISVKDSLKIYSEVAKQVDASEFRPLYIGSLPELNIYVSKEDESGLIAGMRLTADEILQLVRAIGGRGAVLNWIVKDNAPIPDWVIKKVLEPSGFRDKAPLN
;
A
#
# COMPACT_ATOMS: atom_id res chain seq x y z
N MET A 1 -94.44 72.48 -9.66
CA MET A 1 -93.39 71.59 -10.19
C MET A 1 -92.54 71.16 -9.00
N GLN A 2 -92.94 70.08 -8.32
CA GLN A 2 -92.30 69.62 -7.08
C GLN A 2 -91.04 68.82 -7.44
N LEU A 3 -89.86 69.40 -7.18
CA LEU A 3 -88.58 68.70 -7.21
C LEU A 3 -88.45 67.91 -5.91
N ILE A 4 -88.68 66.60 -6.01
CA ILE A 4 -88.39 65.62 -4.95
C ILE A 4 -86.87 65.55 -4.83
N THR A 5 -86.30 66.27 -3.86
CA THR A 5 -84.91 66.12 -3.45
C THR A 5 -84.81 64.91 -2.52
N ARG A 6 -84.61 63.73 -3.12
CA ARG A 6 -84.28 62.51 -2.39
C ARG A 6 -82.88 62.69 -1.81
N ARG A 7 -82.80 63.05 -0.54
CA ARG A 7 -81.54 63.13 0.22
C ARG A 7 -81.10 61.69 0.51
N GLU A 8 -80.27 61.13 -0.36
CA GLU A 8 -79.64 59.83 -0.15
C GLU A 8 -78.59 59.98 0.95
N ASN A 9 -78.99 59.76 2.19
CA ASN A 9 -78.07 59.52 3.30
C ASN A 9 -77.51 58.10 3.14
N THR A 10 -76.61 57.90 2.17
CA THR A 10 -75.74 56.73 2.18
C THR A 10 -74.82 56.86 3.40
N SER A 11 -74.89 55.90 4.31
CA SER A 11 -74.08 55.96 5.52
C SER A 11 -72.63 55.71 5.13
N PHE A 12 -71.71 56.57 5.56
CA PHE A 12 -70.27 56.43 5.32
C PHE A 12 -69.71 55.04 5.68
N TYR A 13 -70.39 54.32 6.57
CA TYR A 13 -70.04 52.95 6.97
C TYR A 13 -70.34 51.89 5.90
N GLU A 14 -71.35 52.09 5.05
CA GLU A 14 -71.66 51.18 3.95
C GLU A 14 -70.54 51.22 2.89
N SER A 15 -70.09 52.41 2.49
CA SER A 15 -69.01 52.56 1.51
C SER A 15 -67.65 52.07 2.02
N PHE A 16 -67.38 52.21 3.33
CA PHE A 16 -66.15 51.68 3.93
C PHE A 16 -66.16 50.14 4.03
N SER A 17 -67.32 49.53 4.37
CA SER A 17 -67.49 48.09 4.38
C SER A 17 -67.30 47.48 3.00
N ASP A 18 -67.87 48.10 1.96
CA ASP A 18 -67.72 47.65 0.57
C ASP A 18 -66.25 47.72 0.10
N LEU A 19 -65.50 48.74 0.54
CA LEU A 19 -64.07 48.86 0.23
C LEU A 19 -63.23 47.75 0.89
N ILE A 20 -63.49 47.44 2.16
CA ILE A 20 -62.81 46.34 2.87
C ILE A 20 -63.13 45.01 2.20
N PHE A 21 -64.41 44.76 1.91
CA PHE A 21 -64.84 43.54 1.24
C PHE A 21 -64.19 43.40 -0.14
N CYS A 22 -64.18 44.48 -0.94
CA CYS A 22 -63.52 44.50 -2.24
C CYS A 22 -62.01 44.22 -2.12
N THR A 23 -61.34 44.80 -1.12
CA THR A 23 -59.91 44.58 -0.88
C THR A 23 -59.62 43.13 -0.48
N LEU A 24 -60.47 42.52 0.36
CA LEU A 24 -60.34 41.11 0.75
C LEU A 24 -60.55 40.17 -0.43
N VAL A 25 -61.55 40.43 -1.28
CA VAL A 25 -61.79 39.63 -2.50
C VAL A 25 -60.60 39.71 -3.45
N LEU A 26 -60.05 40.91 -3.68
CA LEU A 26 -58.85 41.09 -4.50
C LEU A 26 -57.63 40.38 -3.91
N PHE A 27 -57.46 40.43 -2.59
CA PHE A 27 -56.38 39.72 -1.91
C PHE A 27 -56.50 38.19 -2.07
N ILE A 28 -57.70 37.63 -1.91
CA ILE A 28 -57.96 36.19 -2.12
C ILE A 28 -57.65 35.79 -3.57
N ILE A 29 -58.10 36.58 -4.55
CA ILE A 29 -57.81 36.33 -5.96
C ILE A 29 -56.29 36.36 -6.21
N LEU A 30 -55.57 37.33 -5.64
CA LEU A 30 -54.11 37.43 -5.78
C LEU A 30 -53.39 36.22 -5.17
N VAL A 31 -53.81 35.77 -3.98
CA VAL A 31 -53.27 34.57 -3.33
C VAL A 31 -53.56 33.31 -4.16
N MET A 32 -54.75 33.20 -4.77
CA MET A 32 -55.09 32.08 -5.65
C MET A 32 -54.22 32.06 -6.90
N ILE A 33 -54.01 33.21 -7.56
CA ILE A 33 -53.14 33.32 -8.73
C ILE A 33 -51.70 32.93 -8.37
N LEU A 34 -51.19 33.39 -7.23
CA LEU A 34 -49.84 33.08 -6.78
C LEU A 34 -49.69 31.60 -6.43
N SER A 35 -50.73 31.00 -5.82
CA SER A 35 -50.75 29.56 -5.50
C SER A 35 -50.74 28.69 -6.76
N LEU A 36 -51.50 29.07 -7.79
CA LEU A 36 -51.49 28.38 -9.09
C LEU A 36 -50.13 28.49 -9.77
N SER A 37 -49.53 29.69 -9.79
CA SER A 37 -48.21 29.92 -10.40
C SER A 37 -47.10 29.13 -9.70
N VAL A 38 -47.13 29.04 -8.37
CA VAL A 38 -46.19 28.21 -7.61
C VAL A 38 -46.40 26.72 -7.90
N ASN A 39 -47.66 26.26 -8.00
CA ASN A 39 -47.95 24.86 -8.31
C ASN A 39 -47.43 24.46 -9.70
N GLU A 40 -47.65 25.30 -10.72
CA GLU A 40 -47.12 25.09 -12.07
C GLU A 40 -45.57 25.04 -12.08
N GLN A 41 -44.90 25.90 -11.31
CA GLN A 41 -43.44 25.84 -11.17
C GLN A 41 -42.97 24.56 -10.49
N VAL A 42 -43.64 24.12 -9.42
CA VAL A 42 -43.28 22.89 -8.70
C VAL A 42 -43.44 21.66 -9.59
N GLU A 43 -44.52 21.58 -10.37
CA GLU A 43 -44.73 20.51 -11.34
C GLU A 43 -43.65 20.51 -12.42
N SER A 44 -43.32 21.69 -12.98
CA SER A 44 -42.23 21.82 -13.96
C SER A 44 -40.87 21.37 -13.41
N TYR A 45 -40.53 21.72 -12.17
CA TYR A 45 -39.29 21.27 -11.54
C TYR A 45 -39.30 19.76 -11.26
N ALA A 46 -40.45 19.17 -10.92
CA ALA A 46 -40.57 17.73 -10.67
C ALA A 46 -40.31 16.93 -11.95
N GLU A 47 -40.84 17.38 -13.10
CA GLU A 47 -40.59 16.76 -14.40
C GLU A 47 -39.10 16.86 -14.80
N GLU A 48 -38.46 18.01 -14.59
CA GLU A 48 -37.04 18.20 -14.87
C GLU A 48 -36.16 17.28 -14.01
N GLN A 49 -36.45 17.15 -12.72
CA GLN A 49 -35.73 16.25 -11.81
C GLN A 49 -35.88 14.77 -12.21
N GLN A 50 -37.07 14.39 -12.69
CA GLN A 50 -37.29 13.03 -13.21
C GLN A 50 -36.45 12.77 -14.47
N ALA A 51 -36.43 13.72 -15.41
CA ALA A 51 -35.64 13.60 -16.64
C ALA A 51 -34.12 13.51 -16.35
N ILE A 52 -33.61 14.30 -15.40
CA ILE A 52 -32.20 14.24 -14.97
C ILE A 52 -31.88 12.88 -14.34
N THR A 53 -32.78 12.35 -13.51
CA THR A 53 -32.60 11.06 -12.84
C THR A 53 -32.55 9.90 -13.84
N GLU A 54 -33.43 9.91 -14.84
CA GLU A 54 -33.43 8.91 -15.91
C GLU A 54 -32.15 8.98 -16.75
N LYS A 55 -31.70 10.18 -17.11
CA LYS A 55 -30.44 10.38 -17.84
C LYS A 55 -29.23 9.87 -17.06
N LEU A 56 -29.16 10.13 -15.75
CA LEU A 56 -28.10 9.64 -14.88
C LEU A 56 -28.10 8.10 -14.77
N LYS A 57 -29.30 7.49 -14.72
CA LYS A 57 -29.44 6.03 -14.70
C LYS A 57 -28.94 5.40 -16.01
N ALA A 58 -29.24 6.01 -17.16
CA ALA A 58 -28.74 5.57 -18.46
C ALA A 58 -27.21 5.65 -18.55
N GLN A 59 -26.61 6.78 -18.13
CA GLN A 59 -25.14 6.95 -18.11
C GLN A 59 -24.43 5.94 -17.19
N LYS A 60 -25.02 5.63 -16.03
CA LYS A 60 -24.48 4.60 -15.13
C LYS A 60 -24.51 3.21 -15.76
N ALA A 61 -25.57 2.89 -16.50
CA ALA A 61 -25.68 1.61 -17.23
C ALA A 61 -24.64 1.50 -18.35
N GLU A 62 -24.44 2.57 -19.13
CA GLU A 62 -23.41 2.65 -20.17
C GLU A 62 -22.00 2.49 -19.59
N LEU A 63 -21.69 3.18 -18.49
CA LEU A 63 -20.40 3.03 -17.79
C LEU A 63 -20.17 1.60 -17.29
N ALA A 64 -21.21 0.93 -16.80
CA ALA A 64 -21.12 -0.46 -16.37
C ALA A 64 -20.81 -1.41 -17.55
N LEU A 65 -21.41 -1.16 -18.72
CA LEU A 65 -21.14 -1.92 -19.93
C LEU A 65 -19.69 -1.72 -20.41
N LEU A 66 -19.21 -0.48 -20.47
CA LEU A 66 -17.84 -0.16 -20.86
C LEU A 66 -16.80 -0.79 -19.92
N LYS A 67 -17.07 -0.79 -18.60
CA LYS A 67 -16.21 -1.47 -17.62
C LYS A 67 -16.13 -2.97 -17.87
N ARG A 68 -17.27 -3.60 -18.22
CA ARG A 68 -17.32 -5.03 -18.56
C ARG A 68 -16.51 -5.31 -19.83
N GLN A 69 -16.71 -4.54 -20.90
CA GLN A 69 -15.94 -4.69 -22.14
C GLN A 69 -14.43 -4.50 -21.91
N ALA A 70 -14.02 -3.49 -21.14
CA ALA A 70 -12.63 -3.28 -20.79
C ALA A 70 -12.04 -4.45 -19.97
N SER A 71 -12.83 -5.08 -19.10
CA SER A 71 -12.39 -6.26 -18.36
C SER A 71 -12.23 -7.49 -19.27
N GLU A 72 -13.15 -7.68 -20.22
CA GLU A 72 -13.11 -8.76 -21.20
C GLU A 72 -11.94 -8.59 -22.19
N GLU A 73 -11.70 -7.37 -22.68
CA GLU A 73 -10.53 -7.05 -23.51
C GLU A 73 -9.23 -7.23 -22.75
N ARG A 74 -9.16 -6.85 -21.47
CA ARG A 74 -7.98 -7.13 -20.63
C ARG A 74 -7.75 -8.61 -20.45
N GLN A 75 -8.79 -9.39 -20.23
CA GLN A 75 -8.68 -10.85 -20.12
C GLN A 75 -8.20 -11.44 -21.45
N ARG A 76 -8.73 -10.95 -22.58
CA ARG A 76 -8.29 -11.34 -23.93
C ARG A 76 -6.84 -10.96 -24.19
N LEU A 77 -6.43 -9.73 -23.90
CA LEU A 77 -5.04 -9.28 -24.03
C LEU A 77 -4.10 -10.06 -23.10
N SER A 78 -4.54 -10.37 -21.88
CA SER A 78 -3.77 -11.23 -20.95
C SER A 78 -3.57 -12.63 -21.52
N SER A 79 -4.60 -13.20 -22.17
CA SER A 79 -4.48 -14.51 -22.83
C SER A 79 -3.63 -14.46 -24.10
N MET A 80 -3.63 -13.34 -24.82
CA MET A 80 -2.85 -13.15 -26.05
C MET A 80 -1.38 -12.81 -25.78
N LEU A 81 -1.09 -12.05 -24.72
CA LEU A 81 0.27 -11.63 -24.36
C LEU A 81 1.03 -12.71 -23.57
N GLY A 82 0.44 -13.88 -23.31
CA GLY A 82 1.12 -14.97 -22.61
C GLY A 82 1.61 -14.60 -21.20
N GLY A 83 1.05 -13.55 -20.60
CA GLY A 83 1.40 -13.10 -19.26
C GLY A 83 0.93 -14.11 -18.22
N THR A 84 1.77 -15.09 -17.90
CA THR A 84 1.55 -16.06 -16.82
C THR A 84 1.47 -15.33 -15.48
N ARG A 85 0.26 -15.07 -15.00
CA ARG A 85 0.01 -14.56 -13.64
C ARG A 85 -0.08 -15.73 -12.67
N PHE A 86 0.87 -15.79 -11.76
CA PHE A 86 0.94 -16.77 -10.68
C PHE A 86 0.25 -16.19 -9.44
N THR A 87 -1.02 -16.51 -9.20
CA THR A 87 -1.69 -16.08 -7.96
C THR A 87 -2.22 -17.29 -7.20
N SER A 88 -1.41 -17.83 -6.29
CA SER A 88 -1.95 -18.57 -5.14
C SER A 88 -1.61 -17.80 -3.86
N HIS A 89 -2.62 -17.11 -3.34
CA HIS A 89 -2.63 -16.35 -2.07
C HIS A 89 -1.84 -15.04 -2.03
N PHE A 90 -2.44 -14.02 -1.41
CA PHE A 90 -1.81 -12.76 -1.03
C PHE A 90 -0.82 -13.01 0.11
N GLY A 91 0.44 -12.63 -0.07
CA GLY A 91 1.46 -12.65 0.97
C GLY A 91 2.64 -11.76 0.60
N ASP A 92 3.51 -11.51 1.58
CA ASP A 92 4.73 -10.75 1.33
C ASP A 92 5.66 -11.50 0.37
N THR A 93 6.37 -10.74 -0.46
CA THR A 93 7.42 -11.23 -1.36
C THR A 93 8.78 -10.86 -0.78
N TYR A 94 9.69 -11.83 -0.74
CA TYR A 94 11.03 -11.66 -0.20
C TYR A 94 12.08 -12.00 -1.26
N LEU A 95 13.23 -11.34 -1.21
CA LEU A 95 14.43 -11.72 -1.95
C LEU A 95 15.48 -12.14 -0.92
N TYR A 96 15.97 -13.36 -1.04
CA TYR A 96 16.89 -13.93 -0.07
C TYR A 96 18.33 -13.79 -0.56
N ILE A 97 19.17 -13.15 0.25
CA ILE A 97 20.54 -12.78 -0.14
C ILE A 97 21.52 -13.15 0.98
N VAL A 98 22.65 -13.73 0.59
CA VAL A 98 23.84 -13.88 1.45
C VAL A 98 24.81 -12.76 1.15
N CYS A 99 25.41 -12.18 2.18
CA CYS A 99 26.38 -11.10 2.09
C CYS A 99 27.74 -11.55 2.60
N ASP A 100 28.77 -11.42 1.78
CA ASP A 100 30.16 -11.49 2.24
C ASP A 100 30.61 -10.09 2.67
N THR A 101 30.70 -9.92 3.99
CA THR A 101 31.16 -8.69 4.63
C THR A 101 32.69 -8.61 4.75
N VAL A 102 33.42 -9.65 4.34
CA VAL A 102 34.89 -9.70 4.40
C VAL A 102 35.49 -9.10 3.13
N SER A 103 34.84 -9.29 1.99
CA SER A 103 35.21 -8.65 0.73
C SER A 103 35.06 -7.13 0.78
N ASP A 104 35.98 -6.42 0.12
CA ASP A 104 35.92 -4.97 -0.10
C ASP A 104 35.99 -4.66 -1.61
N PRO A 105 34.89 -4.19 -2.24
CA PRO A 105 33.58 -3.95 -1.64
C PRO A 105 32.82 -5.25 -1.31
N PRO A 106 31.83 -5.21 -0.39
CA PRO A 106 31.01 -6.37 -0.04
C PRO A 106 30.32 -7.00 -1.25
N ARG A 107 30.14 -8.31 -1.18
CA ARG A 107 29.58 -9.13 -2.25
C ARG A 107 28.28 -9.79 -1.82
N TYR A 108 27.34 -9.93 -2.74
CA TYR A 108 26.00 -10.43 -2.47
C TYR A 108 25.64 -11.58 -3.39
N TRP A 109 24.99 -12.61 -2.87
CA TRP A 109 24.49 -13.74 -3.65
C TRP A 109 23.01 -13.95 -3.37
N PRO A 110 22.13 -13.86 -4.38
CA PRO A 110 20.80 -14.39 -4.29
C PRO A 110 20.89 -15.90 -4.00
N VAL A 111 20.20 -16.36 -2.97
CA VAL A 111 20.18 -17.78 -2.60
C VAL A 111 18.74 -18.29 -2.52
N PRO A 112 18.48 -19.56 -2.82
CA PRO A 112 17.14 -20.13 -2.78
C PRO A 112 16.40 -19.82 -1.48
N SER A 113 15.16 -19.33 -1.60
CA SER A 113 14.27 -19.06 -0.47
C SER A 113 14.04 -20.28 0.42
N THR A 114 14.03 -21.47 -0.18
CA THR A 114 13.89 -22.76 0.50
C THR A 114 14.96 -22.98 1.56
N TYR A 115 16.18 -22.46 1.39
CA TYR A 115 17.23 -22.60 2.40
C TYR A 115 16.88 -21.87 3.69
N PHE A 116 16.24 -20.72 3.60
CA PHE A 116 15.79 -19.96 4.77
C PHE A 116 14.50 -20.52 5.37
N ASP A 117 13.56 -20.90 4.52
CA ASP A 117 12.31 -21.52 4.95
C ASP A 117 12.61 -22.83 5.69
N ASP A 118 13.51 -23.66 5.15
CA ASP A 118 13.99 -24.85 5.83
C ASP A 118 14.70 -24.44 7.12
N ALA A 119 15.76 -23.64 7.08
CA ALA A 119 16.55 -23.30 8.28
C ALA A 119 15.71 -22.75 9.45
N SER A 120 14.61 -22.04 9.17
CA SER A 120 13.69 -21.51 10.17
C SER A 120 12.58 -22.47 10.62
N THR A 121 12.30 -23.52 9.84
CA THR A 121 11.25 -24.50 10.15
C THR A 121 11.78 -25.56 11.11
N SER A 122 11.06 -25.79 12.22
CA SER A 122 11.24 -26.97 13.06
C SER A 122 10.27 -28.06 12.61
N PHE A 123 10.77 -29.22 12.19
CA PHE A 123 9.90 -30.30 11.73
C PHE A 123 9.37 -31.14 12.90
N ILE A 124 8.14 -31.63 12.79
CA ILE A 124 7.55 -32.52 13.79
C ILE A 124 8.39 -33.81 13.83
N ASN A 125 8.88 -34.19 15.02
CA ASN A 125 9.79 -35.31 15.27
C ASN A 125 11.24 -35.12 14.81
N GLU A 126 11.65 -33.90 14.44
CA GLU A 126 13.06 -33.60 14.21
C GLU A 126 13.82 -33.61 15.54
N THR A 127 14.86 -34.43 15.64
CA THR A 127 15.76 -34.38 16.79
C THR A 127 16.74 -33.21 16.65
N ASP A 128 17.33 -32.75 17.76
CA ASP A 128 18.35 -31.69 17.73
C ASP A 128 19.52 -32.05 16.79
N GLU A 129 19.90 -33.33 16.69
CA GLU A 129 20.97 -33.78 15.79
C GLU A 129 20.53 -33.78 14.32
N ASP A 130 19.27 -34.11 14.03
CA ASP A 130 18.71 -33.99 12.67
C ASP A 130 18.67 -32.52 12.22
N GLN A 131 18.25 -31.62 13.11
CA GLN A 131 18.24 -30.18 12.84
C GLN A 131 19.66 -29.66 12.56
N LYS A 132 20.65 -30.00 13.41
CA LYS A 132 22.06 -29.64 13.19
C LYS A 132 22.59 -30.19 11.86
N LYS A 133 22.26 -31.44 11.54
CA LYS A 133 22.69 -32.07 10.27
C LYS A 133 22.12 -31.32 9.08
N ARG A 134 20.82 -30.99 9.10
CA ARG A 134 20.15 -30.21 8.06
C ARG A 134 20.75 -28.82 7.90
N LEU A 135 21.00 -28.10 9.00
CA LEU A 135 21.66 -26.79 8.96
C LEU A 135 23.08 -26.86 8.39
N ARG A 136 23.85 -27.93 8.69
CA ARG A 136 25.16 -28.15 8.07
C ARG A 136 25.06 -28.37 6.56
N THR A 137 24.07 -29.13 6.10
CA THR A 137 23.82 -29.33 4.66
C THR A 137 23.48 -28.00 3.99
N ILE A 138 22.51 -27.25 4.52
CA ILE A 138 22.11 -25.94 3.98
C ILE A 138 23.32 -24.99 3.89
N ARG A 139 24.17 -24.97 4.93
CA ARG A 139 25.41 -24.16 4.92
C ARG A 139 26.38 -24.60 3.82
N ALA A 140 26.59 -25.90 3.65
CA ALA A 140 27.47 -26.43 2.60
C ALA A 140 26.94 -26.05 1.21
N ASP A 141 25.63 -26.18 1.00
CA ASP A 141 24.98 -25.83 -0.26
C ASP A 141 25.07 -24.33 -0.55
N ILE A 142 24.92 -23.47 0.47
CA ILE A 142 25.13 -22.02 0.34
C ILE A 142 26.58 -21.71 -0.04
N LEU A 143 27.56 -22.36 0.59
CA LEU A 143 28.97 -22.15 0.27
C LEU A 143 29.27 -22.54 -1.18
N GLU A 144 28.85 -23.74 -1.60
CA GLU A 144 28.99 -24.21 -2.97
C GLU A 144 28.32 -23.25 -3.96
N LEU A 145 27.14 -22.73 -3.62
CA LEU A 145 26.44 -21.73 -4.41
C LEU A 145 27.27 -20.44 -4.55
N THR A 146 27.82 -19.92 -3.45
CA THR A 146 28.63 -18.69 -3.47
C THR A 146 29.95 -18.83 -4.23
N GLU A 147 30.51 -20.05 -4.29
CA GLU A 147 31.72 -20.35 -5.05
C GLU A 147 31.47 -20.43 -6.55
N ASN A 148 30.31 -20.97 -6.96
CA ASN A 148 30.01 -21.26 -8.36
C ASN A 148 29.21 -20.16 -9.07
N ASN A 149 28.56 -19.27 -8.31
CA ASN A 149 27.68 -18.26 -8.89
C ASN A 149 28.25 -16.85 -8.83
N ARG A 150 27.77 -16.01 -9.75
CA ARG A 150 28.09 -14.59 -9.78
C ARG A 150 27.67 -13.91 -8.47
N SER A 151 28.63 -13.21 -7.88
CA SER A 151 28.37 -12.21 -6.85
C SER A 151 27.87 -10.90 -7.46
N TYR A 152 26.98 -10.21 -6.77
CA TYR A 152 26.50 -8.88 -7.11
C TYR A 152 27.13 -7.84 -6.18
N ARG A 153 27.31 -6.61 -6.68
CA ARG A 153 27.54 -5.44 -5.84
C ARG A 153 26.22 -4.88 -5.32
N ALA A 154 26.29 -4.02 -4.30
CA ALA A 154 25.10 -3.40 -3.72
C ALA A 154 24.30 -2.58 -4.74
N GLU A 155 24.97 -1.91 -5.68
CA GLU A 155 24.31 -1.10 -6.71
C GLU A 155 23.56 -1.98 -7.70
N GLU A 156 24.16 -3.10 -8.12
CA GLU A 156 23.55 -4.08 -9.02
C GLU A 156 22.30 -4.71 -8.39
N LEU A 157 22.42 -5.12 -7.12
CA LEU A 157 21.29 -5.67 -6.38
C LEU A 157 20.19 -4.63 -6.16
N GLY A 158 20.57 -3.38 -5.89
CA GLY A 158 19.65 -2.25 -5.79
C GLY A 158 18.87 -2.00 -7.08
N LEU A 159 19.49 -2.19 -8.26
CA LEU A 159 18.81 -2.13 -9.55
C LEU A 159 17.80 -3.27 -9.71
N ILE A 160 18.16 -4.51 -9.34
CA ILE A 160 17.23 -5.65 -9.38
C ILE A 160 16.03 -5.38 -8.50
N VAL A 161 16.28 -5.02 -7.24
CA VAL A 161 15.24 -4.68 -6.26
C VAL A 161 14.30 -3.59 -6.79
N ARG A 162 14.84 -2.56 -7.47
CA ARG A 162 14.03 -1.49 -8.08
C ARG A 162 13.27 -1.92 -9.33
N SER A 163 13.67 -3.01 -9.98
CA SER A 163 12.98 -3.51 -11.17
C SER A 163 11.75 -4.35 -10.86
N PHE A 164 11.58 -4.78 -9.61
CA PHE A 164 10.25 -5.16 -9.15
C PHE A 164 9.39 -3.90 -9.21
N SER A 165 8.24 -3.99 -9.89
CA SER A 165 7.20 -3.00 -9.73
C SER A 165 6.88 -3.01 -8.24
N PHE A 166 7.28 -1.93 -7.56
CA PHE A 166 6.94 -1.80 -6.17
C PHE A 166 5.43 -1.82 -6.12
N TYR A 167 4.89 -2.77 -5.36
CA TYR A 167 3.62 -2.51 -4.73
C TYR A 167 3.88 -1.30 -3.83
N GLU A 168 3.64 -0.10 -4.34
CA GLU A 168 2.86 0.81 -3.52
C GLU A 168 1.61 -0.02 -3.24
N THR A 169 1.49 -0.58 -2.03
CA THR A 169 0.21 -1.12 -1.56
C THR A 169 -0.83 -0.09 -1.89
N GLY A 170 -1.63 -0.36 -2.92
CA GLY A 170 -2.02 0.65 -3.91
C GLY A 170 -2.25 2.04 -3.34
N GLU A 171 -1.25 2.91 -3.34
CA GLU A 171 -1.25 4.07 -2.45
C GLU A 171 -1.59 3.63 -0.99
N LEU A 172 -0.73 3.92 0.00
CA LEU A 172 -1.37 4.55 1.17
C LEU A 172 -2.10 5.70 0.52
N ASP A 173 -3.43 5.56 0.34
CA ASP A 173 -4.32 6.47 -0.39
C ASP A 173 -3.63 7.82 -0.32
N LYS A 174 -3.39 8.56 -1.40
CA LYS A 174 -2.75 9.88 -1.22
C LYS A 174 -3.52 10.73 -0.18
N ASN A 175 -4.75 10.30 0.17
CA ASN A 175 -5.57 10.75 1.29
C ASN A 175 -5.53 9.92 2.61
N PHE A 176 -4.69 8.91 2.78
CA PHE A 176 -4.50 8.10 3.98
C PHE A 176 -3.79 8.95 5.01
N LYS A 177 -4.64 9.63 5.75
CA LYS A 177 -4.27 10.35 6.95
C LYS A 177 -3.88 9.33 7.99
N SER A 178 -2.73 9.49 8.62
CA SER A 178 -2.33 8.69 9.76
C SER A 178 -1.96 9.61 10.91
N ILE A 179 -2.11 9.10 12.12
CA ILE A 179 -1.55 9.76 13.30
C ILE A 179 -0.06 9.37 13.50
N GLY A 180 0.42 8.35 12.80
CA GLY A 180 1.85 7.96 12.77
C GLY A 180 2.30 7.14 13.98
N VAL A 181 1.57 6.07 14.29
CA VAL A 181 1.89 5.11 15.35
C VAL A 181 1.70 3.67 14.87
N ASP A 182 2.48 2.75 15.45
CA ASP A 182 2.17 1.33 15.40
C ASP A 182 1.26 0.97 16.58
N LEU A 183 0.20 0.22 16.32
CA LEU A 183 -0.83 -0.11 17.31
C LEU A 183 -0.99 -1.61 17.48
N LYS A 184 -1.22 -2.03 18.72
CA LYS A 184 -1.59 -3.40 19.08
C LYS A 184 -2.92 -3.42 19.82
N GLN A 185 -3.84 -4.27 19.37
CA GLN A 185 -5.12 -4.47 20.04
C GLN A 185 -4.91 -5.11 21.43
N THR A 186 -5.58 -4.56 22.44
CA THR A 186 -5.65 -5.11 23.80
C THR A 186 -7.10 -5.05 24.29
N ASP A 187 -7.38 -5.64 25.45
CA ASP A 187 -8.71 -5.59 26.09
C ASP A 187 -9.09 -4.18 26.55
N ALA A 188 -8.09 -3.37 26.92
CA ALA A 188 -8.29 -2.00 27.40
C ALA A 188 -8.41 -0.97 26.26
N GLY A 189 -7.93 -1.29 25.05
CA GLY A 189 -7.87 -0.36 23.93
C GLY A 189 -6.78 -0.71 22.92
N LEU A 190 -6.29 0.30 22.19
CA LEU A 190 -5.16 0.18 21.27
C LEU A 190 -3.89 0.67 21.97
N ARG A 191 -2.97 -0.25 22.26
CA ARG A 191 -1.66 0.09 22.81
C ARG A 191 -0.74 0.60 21.70
N ILE A 192 -0.03 1.68 21.96
CA ILE A 192 1.00 2.22 21.07
C ILE A 192 2.26 1.39 21.25
N ASP A 193 2.64 0.64 20.22
CA ASP A 193 3.90 -0.14 20.22
C ASP A 193 5.06 0.70 19.67
N SER A 194 4.80 1.72 18.83
CA SER A 194 5.80 2.72 18.46
C SER A 194 5.17 4.03 17.98
N VAL A 195 5.94 5.12 18.03
CA VAL A 195 5.57 6.45 17.53
C VAL A 195 6.58 6.86 16.46
N TYR A 196 6.10 7.34 15.31
CA TYR A 196 6.99 7.74 14.22
C TYR A 196 7.52 9.18 14.42
N PRO A 197 8.81 9.44 14.15
CA PRO A 197 9.35 10.80 14.21
C PRO A 197 8.63 11.76 13.25
N SER A 198 8.47 13.02 13.70
CA SER A 198 7.76 14.10 13.00
C SER A 198 6.29 13.81 12.67
N SER A 199 5.71 12.80 13.31
CA SER A 199 4.30 12.43 13.14
C SER A 199 3.36 13.28 13.98
N ALA A 200 2.07 13.26 13.63
CA ALA A 200 1.03 13.90 14.43
C ALA A 200 0.96 13.37 15.87
N ALA A 201 1.28 12.09 16.08
CA ALA A 201 1.30 11.47 17.40
C ALA A 201 2.47 11.97 18.26
N GLU A 202 3.67 12.09 17.68
CA GLU A 202 4.83 12.64 18.37
C GLU A 202 4.59 14.11 18.74
N GLU A 203 4.08 14.92 17.81
CA GLU A 203 3.72 16.32 18.04
C GLU A 203 2.64 16.48 19.12
N ALA A 204 1.75 15.50 19.24
CA ALA A 204 0.71 15.45 20.26
C ALA A 204 1.18 14.85 21.59
N GLY A 205 2.46 14.45 21.70
CA GLY A 205 3.06 13.92 22.93
C GLY A 205 2.62 12.50 23.28
N LEU A 206 2.20 11.71 22.29
CA LEU A 206 1.97 10.28 22.47
C LEU A 206 3.30 9.54 22.57
N GLU A 207 3.33 8.51 23.40
CA GLU A 207 4.54 7.72 23.63
C GLU A 207 4.27 6.22 23.47
N THR A 208 5.33 5.46 23.17
CA THR A 208 5.27 3.99 23.18
C THR A 208 4.83 3.49 24.55
N GLY A 209 3.81 2.65 24.61
CA GLY A 209 3.22 2.09 25.83
C GLY A 209 1.90 2.74 26.24
N ASP A 210 1.57 3.92 25.71
CA ASP A 210 0.26 4.55 25.90
C ASP A 210 -0.87 3.66 25.36
N VAL A 211 -2.05 3.70 25.97
CA VAL A 211 -3.23 2.95 25.53
C VAL A 211 -4.34 3.91 25.12
N ILE A 212 -4.65 3.94 23.83
CA ILE A 212 -5.76 4.72 23.27
C ILE A 212 -7.06 3.97 23.56
N THR A 213 -7.91 4.57 24.40
CA THR A 213 -9.17 3.97 24.85
C THR A 213 -10.38 4.48 24.07
N HIS A 214 -10.31 5.71 23.55
CA HIS A 214 -11.41 6.31 22.78
C HIS A 214 -10.88 7.17 21.62
N ILE A 215 -11.67 7.27 20.55
CA ILE A 215 -11.52 8.26 19.47
C ILE A 215 -12.82 9.04 19.33
N GLN A 216 -12.76 10.37 19.43
CA GLN A 216 -13.95 11.23 19.37
C GLN A 216 -15.09 10.78 20.33
N GLY A 217 -14.71 10.28 21.52
CA GLY A 217 -15.64 9.74 22.52
C GLY A 217 -16.13 8.31 22.24
N ILE A 218 -15.79 7.70 21.10
CA ILE A 218 -16.16 6.33 20.76
C ILE A 218 -15.13 5.35 21.35
N PRO A 219 -15.55 4.34 22.14
CA PRO A 219 -14.65 3.40 22.78
C PRO A 219 -13.97 2.46 21.78
N LEU A 220 -12.66 2.23 21.97
CA LEU A 220 -11.79 1.43 21.12
C LEU A 220 -11.46 0.05 21.72
N ARG A 221 -12.44 -0.61 22.35
CA ARG A 221 -12.29 -1.96 22.93
C ARG A 221 -12.20 -3.01 21.80
N GLN A 222 -13.06 -4.01 21.78
CA GLN A 222 -13.09 -5.00 20.70
C GLN A 222 -13.29 -4.30 19.34
N ASN A 223 -12.46 -4.66 18.36
CA ASN A 223 -12.41 -4.03 17.03
C ASN A 223 -11.89 -2.58 16.98
N GLY A 224 -11.10 -2.15 17.98
CA GLY A 224 -10.54 -0.80 18.06
C GLY A 224 -9.84 -0.34 16.77
N LEU A 225 -9.04 -1.21 16.12
CA LEU A 225 -8.36 -0.85 14.87
C LEU A 225 -9.32 -0.48 13.73
N LYS A 226 -10.43 -1.20 13.61
CA LYS A 226 -11.45 -0.93 12.59
C LYS A 226 -12.14 0.41 12.88
N ILE A 227 -12.55 0.62 14.13
CA ILE A 227 -13.21 1.86 14.57
C ILE A 227 -12.29 3.06 14.36
N LEU A 228 -11.04 2.97 14.82
CA LEU A 228 -10.03 4.02 14.65
C LEU A 228 -9.87 4.39 13.17
N THR A 229 -9.78 3.40 12.29
CA THR A 229 -9.64 3.62 10.85
C THR A 229 -10.89 4.28 10.26
N THR A 230 -12.09 3.82 10.65
CA THR A 230 -13.35 4.39 10.17
C THR A 230 -13.57 5.83 10.63
N GLU A 231 -13.39 6.14 11.91
CA GLU A 231 -13.62 7.49 12.45
C GLU A 231 -12.60 8.50 11.93
N LYS A 232 -11.33 8.08 11.82
CA LYS A 232 -10.27 8.88 11.20
C LYS A 232 -10.57 9.23 9.73
N ASN A 233 -11.16 8.30 8.98
CA ASN A 233 -11.48 8.52 7.57
C ASN A 233 -12.69 9.45 7.37
N LYS A 234 -13.53 9.65 8.39
CA LYS A 234 -14.60 10.67 8.37
C LYS A 234 -14.06 12.09 8.56
N THR A 235 -12.85 12.23 9.10
CA THR A 235 -12.28 13.53 9.48
C THR A 235 -11.64 14.21 8.25
N GLY A 236 -11.92 15.50 8.04
CA GLY A 236 -11.37 16.33 6.95
C GLY A 236 -9.84 16.53 7.03
N PRO A 237 -9.16 17.05 5.98
CA PRO A 237 -7.69 17.20 5.92
C PRO A 237 -7.09 18.03 7.06
N GLU A 238 -7.87 18.98 7.58
CA GLU A 238 -7.45 19.91 8.61
C GLU A 238 -8.11 19.64 9.97
N GLU A 239 -8.99 18.63 10.03
CA GLU A 239 -9.76 18.35 11.24
C GLU A 239 -8.92 17.56 12.24
N LYS A 240 -9.04 17.98 13.50
CA LYS A 240 -8.32 17.37 14.62
C LYS A 240 -9.08 16.15 15.12
N VAL A 241 -8.35 15.10 15.45
CA VAL A 241 -8.88 13.89 16.08
C VAL A 241 -8.56 13.94 17.57
N MET A 242 -9.60 13.92 18.39
CA MET A 242 -9.46 13.82 19.85
C MET A 242 -9.36 12.35 20.26
N LEU A 243 -8.33 12.02 21.02
CA LEU A 243 -8.05 10.70 21.56
C LEU A 243 -8.09 10.74 23.08
N SER A 244 -8.67 9.73 23.71
CA SER A 244 -8.54 9.51 25.16
C SER A 244 -7.51 8.43 25.40
N VAL A 245 -6.45 8.76 26.13
CA VAL A 245 -5.25 7.93 26.27
C VAL A 245 -4.95 7.70 27.75
N ILE A 246 -4.69 6.45 28.10
CA ILE A 246 -4.14 6.08 29.40
C ILE A 246 -2.62 6.00 29.25
N SER A 247 -1.90 6.86 29.97
CA SER A 247 -0.43 6.85 29.95
C SER A 247 0.14 5.63 30.69
N LYS A 248 1.45 5.39 30.57
CA LYS A 248 2.15 4.37 31.38
C LYS A 248 1.90 4.49 32.89
N ASN A 249 1.68 5.70 33.38
CA ASN A 249 1.43 5.99 34.79
C ASN A 249 -0.06 5.83 35.17
N GLN A 250 -0.88 5.25 34.29
CA GLN A 250 -2.32 5.06 34.44
C GLN A 250 -3.14 6.36 34.52
N GLU A 251 -2.56 7.50 34.14
CA GLU A 251 -3.30 8.75 34.07
C GLU A 251 -4.07 8.86 32.76
N LEU A 252 -5.37 9.14 32.87
CA LEU A 252 -6.22 9.40 31.72
C LEU A 252 -6.03 10.85 31.26
N ARG A 253 -5.65 11.04 30.00
CA ARG A 253 -5.53 12.36 29.37
C ARG A 253 -6.18 12.39 27.99
N SER A 254 -6.63 13.57 27.60
CA SER A 254 -7.13 13.84 26.25
C SER A 254 -6.02 14.42 25.39
N VAL A 255 -5.78 13.80 24.23
CA VAL A 255 -4.74 14.20 23.28
C VAL A 255 -5.41 14.56 21.96
N ILE A 256 -5.02 15.70 21.39
CA ILE A 256 -5.57 16.18 20.12
C ILE A 256 -4.50 16.00 19.05
N CYS A 257 -4.71 15.08 18.12
CA CYS A 257 -3.83 14.85 16.98
C CYS A 257 -4.38 15.55 15.74
N LYS A 258 -3.51 16.15 14.92
CA LYS A 258 -3.86 16.60 13.58
C LYS A 258 -3.30 15.58 12.58
N PRO A 259 -4.12 14.63 12.06
CA PRO A 259 -3.61 13.57 11.19
C PRO A 259 -2.84 14.16 10.01
N LYS A 260 -1.64 13.64 9.74
CA LYS A 260 -0.83 14.05 8.59
C LYS A 260 -0.97 13.02 7.47
N TYR A 261 -0.77 13.46 6.24
CA TYR A 261 -0.64 12.52 5.13
C TYR A 261 0.60 11.67 5.33
N ALA A 262 0.51 10.39 4.95
CA ALA A 262 1.62 9.45 5.12
C ALA A 262 2.93 9.93 4.47
N GLN A 263 2.85 10.81 3.46
CA GLN A 263 4.01 11.43 2.78
C GLN A 263 4.79 12.42 3.66
N GLU A 264 4.13 13.05 4.64
CA GLU A 264 4.76 14.06 5.52
C GLU A 264 5.46 13.42 6.73
N ILE A 265 5.23 12.13 6.97
CA ILE A 265 5.86 11.40 8.07
C ILE A 265 7.22 10.93 7.57
N SER A 266 8.29 11.49 8.12
CA SER A 266 9.66 11.04 7.83
C SER A 266 9.82 9.60 8.30
N ARG A 267 9.67 8.64 7.37
CA ARG A 267 9.87 7.21 7.64
C ARG A 267 11.36 6.90 7.77
N VAL A 268 11.94 7.29 8.88
CA VAL A 268 13.21 6.73 9.35
C VAL A 268 12.87 5.84 10.55
N LYS A 269 12.41 4.62 10.28
CA LYS A 269 12.46 3.54 11.26
C LYS A 269 13.52 2.54 10.83
N GLU A 270 14.46 2.32 11.72
CA GLU A 270 15.31 1.13 11.75
C GLU A 270 14.44 -0.12 11.56
N VAL A 271 14.80 -0.93 10.57
CA VAL A 271 14.13 -2.18 10.20
C VAL A 271 14.49 -3.22 11.26
N THR A 272 13.79 -3.19 12.37
CA THR A 272 13.73 -4.31 13.31
C THR A 272 12.26 -4.58 13.61
N ARG A 273 11.75 -5.61 12.94
CA ARG A 273 10.43 -6.25 13.10
C ARG A 273 9.21 -5.45 12.60
N GLY A 274 8.69 -5.90 11.46
CA GLY A 274 7.27 -5.80 11.12
C GLY A 274 6.91 -4.76 10.05
N SER A 275 6.56 -5.28 8.88
CA SER A 275 5.64 -4.67 7.90
C SER A 275 6.09 -3.38 7.22
N PHE A 276 6.96 -3.52 6.21
CA PHE A 276 6.86 -3.01 4.83
C PHE A 276 8.27 -3.02 4.20
N ASN A 277 8.39 -3.57 2.99
CA ASN A 277 9.56 -3.50 2.10
C ASN A 277 10.86 -4.15 2.60
N VAL A 278 10.81 -5.39 3.08
CA VAL A 278 12.02 -6.16 3.36
C VAL A 278 12.26 -7.16 2.24
N LEU A 279 12.88 -6.70 1.14
CA LEU A 279 13.50 -7.59 0.14
C LEU A 279 14.82 -8.21 0.65
N VAL A 280 15.15 -8.10 1.95
CA VAL A 280 16.33 -8.72 2.57
C VAL A 280 16.01 -9.11 4.02
N ASN A 281 15.57 -10.34 4.27
CA ASN A 281 15.16 -10.76 5.61
C ASN A 281 16.17 -11.75 6.22
N GLY A 282 16.74 -11.38 7.37
CA GLY A 282 17.57 -12.25 8.21
C GLY A 282 19.03 -12.39 7.80
N PHE A 283 19.93 -12.34 8.79
CA PHE A 283 21.30 -12.80 8.65
C PHE A 283 21.44 -14.10 9.45
N VAL A 284 21.86 -15.16 8.78
CA VAL A 284 22.20 -16.43 9.41
C VAL A 284 23.70 -16.42 9.60
N ASP A 285 24.18 -16.63 10.83
CA ASP A 285 25.62 -16.72 11.04
C ASP A 285 26.18 -17.98 10.38
N ILE A 286 27.51 -18.08 10.34
CA ILE A 286 28.16 -19.24 9.75
C ILE A 286 27.60 -20.55 10.34
N ASP A 287 27.19 -20.58 11.60
CA ASP A 287 26.73 -21.79 12.29
C ASP A 287 25.23 -22.07 12.12
N GLY A 288 24.54 -21.37 11.20
CA GLY A 288 23.14 -21.64 10.88
C GLY A 288 22.14 -20.99 11.85
N ASN A 289 22.62 -20.19 12.79
CA ASN A 289 21.75 -19.55 13.78
C ASN A 289 21.18 -18.25 13.21
N ALA A 290 19.85 -18.15 13.13
CA ALA A 290 19.17 -16.87 12.95
C ALA A 290 19.55 -15.98 14.13
N LYS A 291 20.32 -14.93 13.88
CA LYS A 291 20.76 -14.01 14.92
C LYS A 291 20.08 -12.67 14.75
N ASP A 292 19.66 -12.09 15.86
CA ASP A 292 19.30 -10.67 15.89
C ASP A 292 20.55 -9.86 15.47
N THR A 293 20.37 -8.74 14.77
CA THR A 293 21.49 -7.96 14.20
C THR A 293 22.55 -7.62 15.26
N SER A 294 22.12 -7.45 16.52
CA SER A 294 22.99 -7.22 17.68
C SER A 294 23.91 -8.39 18.03
N ASP A 295 23.48 -9.64 17.82
CA ASP A 295 24.22 -10.85 18.22
C ASP A 295 25.33 -11.20 17.22
N ILE A 296 25.13 -10.87 15.95
CA ILE A 296 26.17 -10.99 14.91
C ILE A 296 27.27 -9.97 15.15
N ILE A 297 26.90 -8.73 15.49
CA ILE A 297 27.83 -7.67 15.87
C ILE A 297 28.68 -8.14 17.07
N GLY A 298 28.07 -8.79 18.07
CA GLY A 298 28.79 -9.39 19.20
C GLY A 298 29.73 -10.54 18.81
N ALA A 299 29.28 -11.44 17.92
CA ALA A 299 30.07 -12.61 17.50
C ALA A 299 31.29 -12.22 16.63
N ILE A 300 31.12 -11.27 15.70
CA ILE A 300 32.20 -10.72 14.87
C ILE A 300 33.23 -10.01 15.76
N LYS A 301 32.78 -9.23 16.76
CA LYS A 301 33.64 -8.58 17.77
C LYS A 301 34.51 -9.58 18.55
N SER A 302 34.00 -10.79 18.82
CA SER A 302 34.75 -11.80 19.58
C SER A 302 35.76 -12.59 18.74
N LYS A 303 35.44 -12.90 17.47
CA LYS A 303 36.28 -13.75 16.59
C LYS A 303 37.34 -12.95 15.84
N ARG A 304 37.18 -11.64 15.68
CA ARG A 304 38.12 -10.74 14.97
C ARG A 304 38.35 -9.44 15.73
N PRO A 305 39.04 -9.50 16.89
CA PRO A 305 39.34 -8.32 17.70
C PRO A 305 40.25 -7.30 17.00
N ASP A 306 40.93 -7.71 15.92
CA ASP A 306 41.75 -6.90 15.01
C ASP A 306 40.91 -5.92 14.16
N LEU A 307 39.62 -6.19 13.96
CA LEU A 307 38.70 -5.35 13.19
C LEU A 307 38.10 -4.19 14.02
N GLN A 308 38.84 -3.65 14.99
CA GLN A 308 38.29 -2.69 15.96
C GLN A 308 37.96 -1.31 15.37
N ARG A 309 36.65 -1.02 15.41
CA ARG A 309 36.00 0.10 16.12
C ARG A 309 35.46 1.30 15.36
N ASN A 310 35.57 1.44 14.04
CA ASN A 310 34.79 2.51 13.38
C ASN A 310 34.50 2.33 11.90
N GLN A 311 35.30 1.56 11.14
CA GLN A 311 35.10 1.49 9.69
C GLN A 311 33.98 0.53 9.31
N ASN A 312 33.92 -0.73 9.75
CA ASN A 312 32.90 -1.65 9.24
C ASN A 312 31.47 -1.40 9.75
N GLU A 313 31.27 -0.93 10.97
CA GLU A 313 29.93 -0.51 11.43
C GLU A 313 29.48 0.73 10.66
N THR A 314 30.39 1.67 10.41
CA THR A 314 30.12 2.84 9.57
C THR A 314 29.99 2.47 8.11
N GLU A 315 30.69 1.47 7.57
CA GLU A 315 30.64 1.02 6.17
C GLU A 315 29.38 0.21 5.93
N ILE A 316 29.00 -0.72 6.81
CA ILE A 316 27.73 -1.45 6.71
C ILE A 316 26.55 -0.51 6.98
N ALA A 317 26.65 0.40 7.95
CA ALA A 317 25.63 1.43 8.14
C ALA A 317 25.63 2.41 6.96
N LYS A 318 26.77 2.82 6.40
CA LYS A 318 26.88 3.63 5.17
C LYS A 318 26.41 2.87 3.95
N LEU A 319 26.46 1.55 3.93
CA LEU A 319 26.02 0.71 2.82
C LEU A 319 24.52 0.49 2.91
N ILE A 320 23.98 0.24 4.11
CA ILE A 320 22.55 0.28 4.38
C ILE A 320 22.01 1.69 4.11
N ILE A 321 22.72 2.74 4.55
CA ILE A 321 22.40 4.15 4.29
C ILE A 321 22.62 4.49 2.82
N SER A 322 23.62 3.96 2.11
CA SER A 322 23.89 4.21 0.68
C SER A 322 22.90 3.45 -0.19
N VAL A 323 22.50 2.24 0.19
CA VAL A 323 21.38 1.52 -0.41
C VAL A 323 20.08 2.30 -0.14
N LYS A 324 19.86 2.78 1.09
CA LYS A 324 18.73 3.66 1.45
C LYS A 324 18.76 5.02 0.72
N ASP A 325 19.92 5.63 0.54
CA ASP A 325 20.13 6.94 -0.08
C ASP A 325 20.05 6.80 -1.59
N SER A 326 20.52 5.69 -2.15
CA SER A 326 20.29 5.32 -3.54
C SER A 326 18.79 5.07 -3.79
N LEU A 327 18.07 4.51 -2.82
CA LEU A 327 16.60 4.42 -2.81
C LEU A 327 15.91 5.77 -2.53
N LYS A 328 16.59 6.74 -1.90
CA LYS A 328 16.11 8.12 -1.67
C LYS A 328 16.31 9.01 -2.90
N ILE A 329 17.43 8.85 -3.61
CA ILE A 329 17.70 9.40 -4.94
C ILE A 329 16.60 8.96 -5.90
N TYR A 330 16.11 7.72 -5.79
CA TYR A 330 14.94 7.28 -6.53
C TYR A 330 13.67 8.10 -6.20
N SER A 331 13.42 8.43 -4.93
CA SER A 331 12.30 9.31 -4.56
C SER A 331 12.45 10.75 -5.08
N GLU A 332 13.67 11.23 -5.27
CA GLU A 332 13.95 12.58 -5.80
C GLU A 332 13.92 12.61 -7.32
N VAL A 333 14.46 11.58 -7.99
CA VAL A 333 14.37 11.41 -9.44
C VAL A 333 12.92 11.18 -9.86
N ALA A 334 12.13 10.39 -9.11
CA ALA A 334 10.71 10.20 -9.35
C ALA A 334 9.87 11.50 -9.14
N LYS A 335 10.36 12.47 -8.36
CA LYS A 335 9.76 13.82 -8.24
C LYS A 335 10.12 14.73 -9.41
N GLN A 336 11.21 14.45 -10.13
CA GLN A 336 11.70 15.24 -11.27
C GLN A 336 11.22 14.72 -12.62
N VAL A 337 10.76 13.46 -12.68
CA VAL A 337 10.06 12.90 -13.84
C VAL A 337 8.60 13.34 -13.78
N ASP A 338 8.11 13.94 -14.87
CA ASP A 338 6.73 14.43 -14.96
C ASP A 338 5.73 13.28 -14.72
N ALA A 339 5.02 13.35 -13.60
CA ALA A 339 4.01 12.37 -13.20
C ALA A 339 2.83 12.27 -14.18
N SER A 340 2.73 13.16 -15.17
CA SER A 340 1.73 13.09 -16.25
C SER A 340 2.01 11.99 -17.28
N GLU A 341 3.24 11.48 -17.37
CA GLU A 341 3.61 10.41 -18.31
C GLU A 341 3.35 9.00 -17.77
N PHE A 342 3.09 8.85 -16.46
CA PHE A 342 2.73 7.58 -15.84
C PHE A 342 1.25 7.57 -15.46
N ARG A 343 0.46 6.76 -16.16
CA ARG A 343 -0.97 6.58 -15.87
C ARG A 343 -1.16 5.97 -14.47
N PRO A 344 -2.16 6.40 -13.70
CA PRO A 344 -2.44 5.84 -12.38
C PRO A 344 -2.87 4.37 -12.52
N LEU A 345 -2.05 3.46 -12.00
CA LEU A 345 -2.34 2.02 -11.97
C LEU A 345 -3.19 1.71 -10.72
N TYR A 346 -4.33 1.04 -10.92
CA TYR A 346 -5.31 0.70 -9.90
C TYR A 346 -4.80 -0.34 -8.89
N ILE A 347 -5.35 -0.24 -7.67
CA ILE A 347 -5.10 -1.02 -6.44
C ILE A 347 -5.29 -2.53 -6.67
N GLY A 348 -4.24 -3.34 -6.43
CA GLY A 348 -4.35 -4.81 -6.29
C GLY A 348 -3.29 -5.70 -6.96
N SER A 349 -2.27 -5.15 -7.65
CA SER A 349 -1.29 -5.97 -8.37
C SER A 349 -0.09 -6.39 -7.52
N LEU A 350 0.16 -7.71 -7.46
CA LEU A 350 1.40 -8.32 -6.98
C LEU A 350 2.69 -7.64 -7.53
N PRO A 351 3.82 -7.55 -6.79
CA PRO A 351 5.06 -7.00 -7.32
C PRO A 351 5.51 -7.76 -8.57
N GLU A 352 5.74 -7.04 -9.67
CA GLU A 352 6.04 -7.59 -10.99
C GLU A 352 7.51 -7.36 -11.36
N LEU A 353 8.27 -8.41 -11.65
CA LEU A 353 9.63 -8.30 -12.17
C LEU A 353 9.61 -8.49 -13.69
N ASN A 354 9.95 -7.45 -14.45
CA ASN A 354 10.07 -7.53 -15.90
C ASN A 354 11.44 -8.10 -16.31
N ILE A 355 11.42 -9.18 -17.09
CA ILE A 355 12.61 -9.88 -17.58
C ILE A 355 12.54 -9.92 -19.09
N TYR A 356 13.39 -9.15 -19.78
CA TYR A 356 13.43 -9.14 -21.24
C TYR A 356 14.34 -10.25 -21.75
N VAL A 357 13.81 -11.24 -22.45
CA VAL A 357 14.58 -12.45 -22.83
C VAL A 357 15.00 -12.43 -24.30
N SER A 358 16.25 -12.80 -24.58
CA SER A 358 16.77 -13.04 -25.93
C SER A 358 16.67 -14.52 -26.29
N LYS A 359 16.35 -14.80 -27.55
CA LYS A 359 16.32 -16.17 -28.10
C LYS A 359 17.70 -16.60 -28.58
N GLU A 360 18.53 -15.66 -29.01
CA GLU A 360 19.78 -15.91 -29.72
C GLU A 360 20.89 -16.39 -28.79
N ASP A 361 20.93 -15.88 -27.56
CA ASP A 361 22.08 -16.04 -26.66
C ASP A 361 21.74 -16.62 -25.29
N GLU A 362 20.48 -17.04 -25.09
CA GLU A 362 19.96 -17.57 -23.82
C GLU A 362 20.22 -16.65 -22.61
N SER A 363 20.13 -15.33 -22.83
CA SER A 363 20.24 -14.32 -21.79
C SER A 363 18.95 -13.52 -21.60
N GLY A 364 18.85 -12.86 -20.44
CA GLY A 364 17.78 -11.93 -20.14
C GLY A 364 18.32 -10.61 -19.61
N LEU A 365 17.54 -9.54 -19.76
CA LEU A 365 17.81 -8.22 -19.24
C LEU A 365 16.89 -7.94 -18.05
N ILE A 366 17.49 -7.70 -16.89
CA ILE A 366 16.79 -7.27 -15.67
C ILE A 366 17.42 -5.96 -15.22
N ALA A 367 16.62 -4.90 -15.10
CA ALA A 367 17.11 -3.57 -14.72
C ALA A 367 18.29 -3.04 -15.56
N GLY A 368 18.33 -3.38 -16.86
CA GLY A 368 19.46 -3.04 -17.74
C GLY A 368 20.70 -3.94 -17.59
N MET A 369 20.67 -4.90 -16.69
CA MET A 369 21.74 -5.89 -16.52
C MET A 369 21.44 -7.13 -17.35
N ARG A 370 22.40 -7.52 -18.19
CA ARG A 370 22.33 -8.77 -18.93
C ARG A 370 22.75 -9.91 -18.00
N LEU A 371 21.88 -10.90 -17.88
CA LEU A 371 22.04 -12.05 -17.02
C LEU A 371 21.95 -13.33 -17.86
N THR A 372 22.75 -14.33 -17.51
CA THR A 372 22.67 -15.67 -18.12
C THR A 372 21.44 -16.42 -17.63
N ALA A 373 21.07 -17.51 -18.30
CA ALA A 373 20.00 -18.40 -17.84
C ALA A 373 20.20 -18.87 -16.39
N ASP A 374 21.44 -19.23 -16.01
CA ASP A 374 21.76 -19.67 -14.65
C ASP A 374 21.62 -18.54 -13.62
N GLU A 375 22.08 -17.33 -13.95
CA GLU A 375 21.92 -16.16 -13.08
C GLU A 375 20.44 -15.79 -12.86
N ILE A 376 19.63 -15.89 -13.92
CA ILE A 376 18.18 -15.69 -13.83
C ILE A 376 17.54 -16.79 -12.97
N LEU A 377 17.93 -18.05 -13.16
CA LEU A 377 17.46 -19.17 -12.33
C LEU A 377 17.74 -18.94 -10.85
N GLN A 378 18.95 -18.48 -10.50
CA GLN A 378 19.32 -18.20 -9.11
C GLN A 378 18.49 -17.06 -8.54
N LEU A 379 18.29 -15.98 -9.31
CA LEU A 379 17.45 -14.87 -8.87
C LEU A 379 16.01 -15.32 -8.66
N VAL A 380 15.45 -16.13 -9.57
CA VAL A 380 14.09 -16.67 -9.48
C VAL A 380 13.93 -17.56 -8.25
N ARG A 381 14.91 -18.43 -7.95
CA ARG A 381 14.91 -19.26 -6.73
C ARG A 381 15.03 -18.44 -5.45
N ALA A 382 15.76 -17.33 -5.52
CA ALA A 382 15.96 -16.43 -4.40
C ALA A 382 14.73 -15.58 -4.08
N ILE A 383 13.77 -15.48 -4.99
CA ILE A 383 12.48 -14.88 -4.72
C ILE A 383 11.63 -15.91 -3.96
N GLY A 384 11.27 -15.59 -2.73
CA GLY A 384 10.32 -16.37 -1.94
C GLY A 384 9.09 -15.57 -1.52
N GLY A 385 8.23 -16.22 -0.74
CA GLY A 385 6.92 -15.67 -0.40
C GLY A 385 5.85 -15.96 -1.46
N ARG A 386 4.69 -15.32 -1.30
CA ARG A 386 3.49 -15.58 -2.11
C ARG A 386 3.06 -14.29 -2.81
N GLY A 387 3.77 -13.91 -3.88
CA GLY A 387 3.35 -12.69 -4.57
C GLY A 387 4.24 -12.07 -5.64
N ALA A 388 5.38 -12.63 -6.04
CA ALA A 388 6.09 -12.06 -7.20
C ALA A 388 5.46 -12.54 -8.51
N VAL A 389 5.15 -11.61 -9.42
CA VAL A 389 4.83 -11.93 -10.80
C VAL A 389 6.09 -11.76 -11.63
N LEU A 390 6.51 -12.80 -12.34
CA LEU A 390 7.63 -12.73 -13.28
C LEU A 390 7.07 -12.49 -14.67
N ASN A 391 7.33 -11.32 -15.24
CA ASN A 391 6.84 -10.93 -16.55
C ASN A 391 7.94 -11.13 -17.60
N TRP A 392 7.81 -12.21 -18.38
CA TRP A 392 8.77 -12.60 -19.41
C TRP A 392 8.47 -11.86 -20.71
N ILE A 393 9.25 -10.82 -21.00
CA ILE A 393 9.06 -9.98 -22.18
C ILE A 393 9.96 -10.48 -23.30
N VAL A 394 9.35 -10.98 -24.38
CA VAL A 394 10.06 -11.42 -25.58
C VAL A 394 9.87 -10.37 -26.67
N LYS A 395 10.91 -10.12 -27.47
CA LYS A 395 10.81 -9.23 -28.64
C LYS A 395 9.64 -9.65 -29.54
N ASP A 396 8.90 -8.66 -30.04
CA ASP A 396 7.75 -8.82 -30.94
C ASP A 396 6.61 -9.68 -30.37
N ASN A 397 6.49 -9.75 -29.02
CA ASN A 397 5.53 -10.60 -28.30
C ASN A 397 5.60 -12.08 -28.74
N ALA A 398 6.78 -12.54 -29.15
CA ALA A 398 6.96 -13.94 -29.52
C ALA A 398 6.77 -14.86 -28.30
N PRO A 399 6.47 -16.16 -28.51
CA PRO A 399 6.38 -17.11 -27.40
C PRO A 399 7.66 -17.15 -26.57
N ILE A 400 7.50 -17.38 -25.26
CA ILE A 400 8.60 -17.56 -24.30
C ILE A 400 9.57 -18.61 -24.87
N PRO A 401 10.89 -18.31 -24.93
CA PRO A 401 11.88 -19.25 -25.46
C PRO A 401 11.93 -20.56 -24.66
N ASP A 402 12.15 -21.68 -25.35
CA ASP A 402 12.30 -23.01 -24.75
C ASP A 402 13.33 -23.07 -23.61
N TRP A 403 14.41 -22.29 -23.74
CA TRP A 403 15.46 -22.25 -22.73
C TRP A 403 14.97 -21.65 -21.40
N VAL A 404 14.07 -20.65 -21.44
CA VAL A 404 13.49 -20.07 -20.22
C VAL A 404 12.69 -21.13 -19.48
N ILE A 405 11.91 -21.92 -20.23
CA ILE A 405 11.12 -23.01 -19.63
C ILE A 405 12.07 -24.07 -19.03
N LYS A 406 12.96 -24.63 -19.85
CA LYS A 406 13.79 -25.79 -19.48
C LYS A 406 14.91 -25.48 -18.49
N LYS A 407 15.52 -24.29 -18.57
CA LYS A 407 16.69 -23.91 -17.75
C LYS A 407 16.31 -23.03 -16.56
N VAL A 408 15.18 -22.32 -16.59
CA VAL A 408 14.80 -21.39 -15.52
C VAL A 408 13.54 -21.84 -14.78
N LEU A 409 12.42 -22.00 -15.48
CA LEU A 409 11.11 -22.25 -14.83
C LEU A 409 10.97 -23.67 -14.29
N GLU A 410 11.42 -24.68 -15.04
CA GLU A 410 11.41 -26.08 -14.59
C GLU A 410 12.31 -26.29 -13.38
N PRO A 411 13.60 -25.89 -13.38
CA PRO A 411 14.49 -26.16 -12.26
C PRO A 411 14.21 -25.30 -11.03
N SER A 412 13.54 -24.16 -11.18
CA SER A 412 13.12 -23.33 -10.03
C SER A 412 11.87 -23.87 -9.33
N GLY A 413 11.20 -24.89 -9.87
CA GLY A 413 9.93 -25.38 -9.36
C GLY A 413 8.75 -24.43 -9.63
N PHE A 414 8.92 -23.46 -10.54
CA PHE A 414 7.85 -22.53 -10.94
C PHE A 414 6.88 -23.14 -11.96
N ARG A 415 7.27 -24.21 -12.66
CA ARG A 415 6.47 -24.86 -13.73
C ARG A 415 5.06 -25.29 -13.27
N ASP A 416 4.92 -25.79 -12.05
CA ASP A 416 3.66 -26.36 -11.56
C ASP A 416 2.77 -25.34 -10.83
N LYS A 417 3.16 -24.06 -10.81
CA LYS A 417 2.39 -22.96 -10.20
C LYS A 417 1.66 -22.08 -11.21
N ALA A 418 1.76 -22.37 -12.52
CA ALA A 418 1.06 -21.64 -13.58
C ALA A 418 -0.41 -22.12 -13.73
N PRO A 419 -1.37 -21.24 -14.06
CA PRO A 419 -2.66 -21.67 -14.56
C PRO A 419 -2.43 -22.35 -15.91
N LEU A 420 -2.89 -23.60 -16.03
CA LEU A 420 -3.06 -24.29 -17.31
C LEU A 420 -3.84 -23.37 -18.27
N ASN A 421 -3.36 -23.29 -19.52
CA ASN A 421 -3.91 -22.59 -20.69
C ASN A 421 -5.39 -22.19 -20.63
#